data_AF-A0A1I7ZW90-F1
#
_entry.id   AF-A0A1I7ZW90-F1
#
_cell.length_a   1.000
_cell.length_b   1.000
_cell.length_c   1.000
_cell.angle_alpha   90.00
_cell.angle_beta   90.00
_cell.angle_gamma   90.00
#
_symmetry.space_group_name_H-M   'P 1'
#
loop_
_entity.id
_entity.type
_entity.pdbx_description
1 polymer ?
#
loop_
_entity_poly.entity_id
_entity_poly.type
_entity_poly.pdbx_seq_one_letter_code
_entity_poly.pdbx_strand_id
1 'polypeptide(L)'
;MRLLPILCFLLASACCFSVDKDHIPPDEKPLRGKELWKTVSDMSSDDIDEVARIIAENREEAGERVRRQHSELHKKNSFAIEQAKKYVEELKKYMRPSSEDLPPSITEINMRSGLDEVLVEGDIIMTPEQARHYFHVDSEGRRSKRQAYQNKHSFPKSLWSNGVYYMFDKNLNQKARAAIDEAVAFWQANTCINFTKTDDPKNAPIKPVINFFPGNGCNSPMGRQLNRGTQTVNIGSGCEFVSHNETVLLRN
;
A
#
# COMPACT_ATOMS: atom_id res chain seq x y z
N MET A 1 38.04 -54.40 -13.16
CA MET A 1 37.93 -53.59 -14.38
C MET A 1 36.43 -53.51 -14.71
N ARG A 2 35.75 -52.43 -14.35
CA ARG A 2 35.42 -51.26 -15.22
C ARG A 2 34.35 -51.67 -16.27
N LEU A 3 33.13 -51.09 -16.37
CA LEU A 3 32.57 -49.79 -15.96
C LEU A 3 31.01 -49.83 -15.93
N LEU A 4 30.44 -49.17 -14.92
CA LEU A 4 29.22 -48.32 -14.87
C LEU A 4 27.87 -48.74 -15.49
N PRO A 5 26.82 -48.92 -14.64
CA PRO A 5 25.41 -48.79 -15.00
C PRO A 5 24.96 -47.32 -14.88
N ILE A 6 24.17 -46.83 -15.84
CA ILE A 6 23.51 -45.53 -15.76
C ILE A 6 22.27 -45.67 -14.87
N LEU A 7 22.55 -45.49 -13.58
CA LEU A 7 21.62 -45.07 -12.54
C LEU A 7 21.35 -43.56 -12.70
N CYS A 8 20.10 -43.13 -12.42
CA CYS A 8 19.64 -41.79 -12.01
C CYS A 8 18.31 -41.46 -12.72
N PHE A 9 17.16 -41.19 -12.09
CA PHE A 9 16.71 -41.17 -10.70
C PHE A 9 15.17 -41.08 -10.79
N LEU A 10 14.43 -41.94 -10.09
CA LEU A 10 13.08 -41.61 -9.64
C LEU A 10 13.23 -41.03 -8.23
N LEU A 11 12.88 -39.75 -8.05
CA LEU A 11 12.14 -39.22 -6.90
C LEU A 11 12.07 -37.68 -6.92
N ALA A 12 10.84 -37.18 -6.67
CA ALA A 12 10.45 -35.84 -6.20
C ALA A 12 10.70 -34.67 -7.17
N SER A 13 9.95 -33.57 -7.19
CA SER A 13 8.71 -33.06 -6.59
C SER A 13 8.66 -31.61 -7.07
N ALA A 14 7.47 -31.06 -7.33
CA ALA A 14 7.24 -29.61 -7.42
C ALA A 14 8.15 -28.78 -8.36
N CYS A 15 7.88 -28.81 -9.67
CA CYS A 15 8.22 -27.69 -10.54
C CYS A 15 7.09 -26.65 -10.50
N CYS A 16 6.93 -25.99 -9.35
CA CYS A 16 6.44 -24.62 -9.33
C CYS A 16 7.67 -23.73 -9.41
N PHE A 17 7.67 -22.82 -10.37
CA PHE A 17 8.70 -21.81 -10.65
C PHE A 17 9.29 -21.21 -9.36
N SER A 18 10.52 -21.61 -9.04
CA SER A 18 11.39 -20.84 -8.15
C SER A 18 11.83 -19.59 -8.91
N VAL A 19 11.23 -18.45 -8.58
CA VAL A 19 11.86 -17.16 -8.84
C VAL A 19 13.06 -17.06 -7.90
N ASP A 20 14.23 -16.81 -8.49
CA ASP A 20 15.52 -16.70 -7.83
C ASP A 20 15.45 -15.90 -6.52
N LYS A 21 15.72 -16.57 -5.40
CA LYS A 21 16.25 -15.92 -4.21
C LYS A 21 17.75 -15.81 -4.42
N ASP A 22 18.20 -14.62 -4.81
CA ASP A 22 19.62 -14.27 -4.74
C ASP A 22 20.17 -14.56 -3.34
N HIS A 23 21.42 -15.02 -3.31
CA HIS A 23 22.16 -15.45 -2.13
C HIS A 23 22.15 -14.40 -1.01
N ILE A 24 21.46 -14.69 0.10
CA ILE A 24 21.62 -13.97 1.37
C ILE A 24 22.56 -14.82 2.26
N PRO A 25 23.73 -14.31 2.68
CA PRO A 25 24.60 -15.00 3.64
C PRO A 25 23.87 -15.28 4.97
N PRO A 26 24.19 -16.35 5.71
CA PRO A 26 23.32 -16.88 6.78
C PRO A 26 23.23 -16.04 8.06
N ASP A 27 23.77 -14.82 8.10
CA ASP A 27 23.90 -14.02 9.34
C ASP A 27 23.45 -12.54 9.22
N GLU A 28 22.88 -12.13 8.08
CA GLU A 28 22.27 -10.80 7.96
C GLU A 28 20.75 -10.89 8.18
N LYS A 29 20.29 -10.32 9.31
CA LYS A 29 18.86 -10.10 9.51
C LYS A 29 18.32 -9.26 8.35
N PRO A 30 17.20 -9.66 7.70
CA PRO A 30 16.60 -8.86 6.64
C PRO A 30 16.36 -7.43 7.10
N LEU A 31 16.77 -6.45 6.30
CA LEU A 31 16.50 -5.03 6.58
C LEU A 31 14.99 -4.81 6.73
N ARG A 32 14.61 -3.96 7.68
CA ARG A 32 13.22 -3.59 7.98
C ARG A 32 13.10 -2.10 8.29
N GLY A 33 11.88 -1.62 8.31
CA GLY A 33 11.50 -0.26 8.68
C GLY A 33 12.25 0.77 7.85
N LYS A 34 12.78 1.77 8.53
CA LYS A 34 13.56 2.85 7.91
C LYS A 34 14.81 2.35 7.18
N GLU A 35 15.48 1.30 7.67
CA GLU A 35 16.70 0.78 7.03
C GLU A 35 16.40 0.06 5.73
N LEU A 36 15.27 -0.64 5.64
CA LEU A 36 14.76 -1.15 4.37
C LEU A 36 14.37 0.00 3.44
N TRP A 37 13.67 1.01 3.95
CA TRP A 37 13.17 2.11 3.12
C TRP A 37 14.28 2.92 2.47
N LYS A 38 15.42 3.11 3.16
CA LYS A 38 16.62 3.76 2.62
C LYS A 38 17.17 3.09 1.37
N THR A 39 16.95 1.78 1.18
CA THR A 39 17.49 1.05 0.03
C THR A 39 16.53 0.99 -1.16
N VAL A 40 15.23 1.20 -0.92
CA VAL A 40 14.18 1.04 -1.96
C VAL A 40 13.47 2.34 -2.34
N SER A 41 13.78 3.45 -1.67
CA SER A 41 13.13 4.75 -1.87
C SER A 41 14.04 5.76 -2.54
N ASP A 42 13.47 6.61 -3.40
CA ASP A 42 14.12 7.78 -3.99
C ASP A 42 14.10 9.01 -3.05
N MET A 43 14.04 8.80 -1.73
CA MET A 43 14.11 9.84 -0.70
C MET A 43 15.52 9.91 -0.11
N SER A 44 15.92 11.08 0.40
CA SER A 44 17.20 11.18 1.12
C SER A 44 17.15 10.40 2.42
N SER A 45 18.29 9.86 2.88
CA SER A 45 18.34 9.12 4.15
C SER A 45 17.86 9.99 5.32
N ASP A 46 18.22 11.28 5.32
CA ASP A 46 17.82 12.25 6.34
C ASP A 46 16.30 12.45 6.37
N ASP A 47 15.65 12.55 5.20
CA ASP A 47 14.18 12.65 5.11
C ASP A 47 13.50 11.39 5.65
N ILE A 48 14.07 10.20 5.40
CA ILE A 48 13.53 8.92 5.88
C ILE A 48 13.64 8.84 7.40
N ASP A 49 14.80 9.20 7.97
CA ASP A 49 15.00 9.24 9.42
C ASP A 49 14.07 10.26 10.09
N GLU A 50 13.84 11.42 9.46
CA GLU A 50 12.90 12.41 9.96
C GLU A 50 11.45 11.88 9.97
N VAL A 51 11.00 11.25 8.88
CA VAL A 51 9.64 10.66 8.81
C VAL A 51 9.47 9.56 9.86
N ALA A 52 10.43 8.65 9.99
CA ALA A 52 10.38 7.58 10.97
C ALA A 52 10.29 8.12 12.41
N ARG A 53 11.05 9.18 12.72
CA ARG A 53 10.99 9.86 14.03
C ARG A 53 9.62 10.48 14.28
N ILE A 54 9.07 11.23 13.33
CA ILE A 54 7.75 11.85 13.46
C ILE A 54 6.68 10.78 13.71
N ILE A 55 6.71 9.67 12.96
CA ILE A 55 5.76 8.57 13.14
C ILE A 55 5.91 7.98 14.54
N ALA A 56 7.13 7.66 14.98
CA ALA A 56 7.37 7.05 16.29
C ALA A 56 6.86 7.92 17.44
N GLU A 57 7.12 9.24 17.40
CA GLU A 57 6.72 10.18 18.45
C GLU A 57 5.20 10.39 18.51
N ASN A 58 4.49 10.25 17.40
CA ASN A 58 3.07 10.61 17.31
C ASN A 58 2.12 9.40 17.21
N ARG A 59 2.62 8.18 16.93
CA ARG A 59 1.80 6.99 16.68
C ARG A 59 0.95 6.59 17.88
N GLU A 60 1.50 6.63 19.09
CA GLU A 60 0.77 6.24 20.30
C GLU A 60 -0.38 7.21 20.60
N GLU A 61 -0.12 8.52 20.57
CA GLU A 61 -1.16 9.52 20.82
C GLU A 61 -2.25 9.47 19.75
N ALA A 62 -1.87 9.31 18.48
CA ALA A 62 -2.82 9.10 17.39
C ALA A 62 -3.67 7.84 17.61
N GLY A 63 -3.03 6.74 18.04
CA GLY A 63 -3.69 5.48 18.39
C GLY A 63 -4.68 5.63 19.54
N GLU A 64 -4.30 6.32 20.62
CA GLU A 64 -5.19 6.62 21.75
C GLU A 64 -6.36 7.51 21.33
N ARG A 65 -6.11 8.49 20.46
CA ARG A 65 -7.15 9.37 19.92
C ARG A 65 -8.19 8.59 19.12
N VAL A 66 -7.75 7.66 18.27
CA VAL A 66 -8.64 6.75 17.55
C VAL A 66 -9.40 5.85 18.51
N ARG A 67 -8.73 5.21 19.48
CA ARG A 67 -9.37 4.36 20.51
C ARG A 67 -10.46 5.12 21.27
N ARG A 68 -10.19 6.36 21.69
CA ARG A 68 -11.15 7.22 22.39
C ARG A 68 -12.36 7.55 21.52
N GLN A 69 -12.13 7.96 20.27
CA GLN A 69 -13.23 8.24 19.32
C GLN A 69 -14.07 6.99 19.04
N HIS A 70 -13.42 5.84 18.88
CA HIS A 70 -14.09 4.57 18.68
C HIS A 70 -14.93 4.19 19.90
N SER A 71 -14.42 4.39 21.12
CA SER A 71 -15.17 4.18 22.36
C SER A 71 -16.40 5.08 22.45
N GLU A 72 -16.27 6.37 22.11
CA GLU A 72 -17.39 7.32 22.14
C GLU A 72 -18.45 6.99 21.07
N LEU A 73 -18.02 6.60 19.86
CA LEU A 73 -18.93 6.10 18.82
C LEU A 73 -19.63 4.81 19.27
N HIS A 74 -18.87 3.88 19.87
CA HIS A 74 -19.43 2.64 20.39
C HIS A 74 -20.44 2.90 21.50
N LYS A 75 -20.20 3.84 22.42
CA LYS A 75 -21.18 4.22 23.45
C LYS A 75 -22.48 4.76 22.85
N LYS A 76 -22.38 5.60 21.81
CA LYS A 76 -23.55 6.18 21.13
C LYS A 76 -24.34 5.16 20.32
N ASN A 77 -23.66 4.18 19.73
CA ASN A 77 -24.24 3.22 18.80
C ASN A 77 -24.22 1.77 19.34
N SER A 78 -24.04 1.58 20.65
CA SER A 78 -23.75 0.26 21.26
C SER A 78 -24.82 -0.76 20.89
N PHE A 79 -26.09 -0.39 21.01
CA PHE A 79 -27.21 -1.26 20.70
C PHE A 79 -27.26 -1.71 19.23
N ALA A 80 -27.02 -0.79 18.28
CA ALA A 80 -26.98 -1.12 16.86
C ALA A 80 -25.76 -1.98 16.50
N ILE A 81 -24.61 -1.68 17.10
CA ILE A 81 -23.38 -2.46 16.93
C ILE A 81 -23.54 -3.86 17.51
N GLU A 82 -24.13 -4.01 18.68
CA GLU A 82 -24.38 -5.31 19.31
C GLU A 82 -25.37 -6.16 18.51
N GLN A 83 -26.44 -5.55 17.99
CA GLN A 83 -27.37 -6.25 17.09
C GLN A 83 -26.66 -6.69 15.81
N ALA A 84 -25.90 -5.81 15.17
CA ALA A 84 -25.12 -6.15 13.98
C ALA A 84 -24.10 -7.26 14.27
N LYS A 85 -23.41 -7.21 15.42
CA LYS A 85 -22.48 -8.26 15.86
C LYS A 85 -23.19 -9.60 16.04
N LYS A 86 -24.34 -9.64 16.73
CA LYS A 86 -25.14 -10.87 16.89
C LYS A 86 -25.59 -11.41 15.54
N TYR A 87 -26.07 -10.55 14.66
CA TYR A 87 -26.49 -10.93 13.30
C TYR A 87 -25.33 -11.52 12.49
N VAL A 88 -24.16 -10.87 12.51
CA VAL A 88 -22.95 -11.38 11.86
C VAL A 88 -22.51 -12.72 12.46
N GLU A 89 -22.59 -12.88 13.78
CA GLU A 89 -22.21 -14.13 14.45
C GLU A 89 -23.17 -15.28 14.12
N GLU A 90 -24.47 -15.01 14.00
CA GLU A 90 -25.44 -15.98 13.47
C GLU A 90 -25.13 -16.32 12.01
N LEU A 91 -24.87 -15.30 11.16
CA LEU A 91 -24.49 -15.54 9.77
C LEU A 91 -23.23 -16.39 9.63
N LYS A 92 -22.22 -16.19 10.49
CA LYS A 92 -21.00 -17.03 10.53
C LYS A 92 -21.24 -18.49 10.90
N LYS A 93 -22.39 -18.84 11.51
CA LYS A 93 -22.74 -20.25 11.76
C LYS A 93 -23.22 -20.95 10.49
N TYR A 94 -23.86 -20.19 9.60
CA TYR A 94 -24.42 -20.69 8.34
C TYR A 94 -23.46 -20.52 7.16
N MET A 95 -22.63 -19.49 7.19
CA MET A 95 -21.47 -19.34 6.32
C MET A 95 -20.28 -19.97 7.02
N ARG A 96 -19.80 -21.15 6.58
CA ARG A 96 -18.43 -21.56 6.91
C ARG A 96 -17.47 -20.88 5.92
N PRO A 97 -16.74 -19.82 6.29
CA PRO A 97 -15.41 -19.63 5.77
C PRO A 97 -14.42 -20.13 6.82
N SER A 98 -13.47 -20.95 6.39
CA SER A 98 -12.25 -21.11 7.17
C SER A 98 -11.66 -19.70 7.31
N SER A 99 -11.30 -19.31 8.52
CA SER A 99 -10.59 -18.05 8.76
C SER A 99 -9.18 -18.04 8.14
N GLU A 100 -8.79 -19.09 7.41
CA GLU A 100 -7.52 -19.22 6.68
C GLU A 100 -7.60 -18.77 5.21
N ASP A 101 -8.80 -18.48 4.66
CA ASP A 101 -8.99 -18.20 3.22
C ASP A 101 -9.14 -16.70 2.86
N LEU A 102 -9.13 -15.78 3.84
CA LEU A 102 -9.20 -14.36 3.54
C LEU A 102 -7.82 -13.83 3.09
N PRO A 103 -7.73 -13.14 1.94
CA PRO A 103 -6.48 -12.52 1.54
C PRO A 103 -6.05 -11.49 2.60
N PRO A 104 -4.75 -11.35 2.87
CA PRO A 104 -4.26 -10.38 3.85
C PRO A 104 -4.64 -8.96 3.43
N SER A 105 -4.97 -8.12 4.42
CA SER A 105 -5.20 -6.69 4.19
C SER A 105 -3.92 -5.99 3.70
N ILE A 106 -4.06 -4.83 3.06
CA ILE A 106 -2.93 -4.02 2.61
C ILE A 106 -1.97 -3.71 3.78
N THR A 107 -2.50 -3.34 4.94
CA THR A 107 -1.70 -3.08 6.14
C THR A 107 -0.89 -4.31 6.55
N GLU A 108 -1.51 -5.50 6.56
CA GLU A 108 -0.80 -6.75 6.87
C GLU A 108 0.27 -7.10 5.84
N ILE A 109 0.01 -6.87 4.55
CA ILE A 109 0.99 -7.06 3.48
C ILE A 109 2.20 -6.16 3.72
N ASN A 110 1.97 -4.86 3.94
CA ASN A 110 3.03 -3.88 4.19
C ASN A 110 3.83 -4.16 5.47
N MET A 111 3.15 -4.56 6.55
CA MET A 111 3.81 -4.98 7.78
C MET A 111 4.69 -6.22 7.57
N ARG A 112 4.21 -7.22 6.82
CA ARG A 112 4.99 -8.42 6.49
C ARG A 112 6.20 -8.09 5.60
N SER A 113 6.08 -7.08 4.74
CA SER A 113 7.19 -6.50 3.98
C SER A 113 8.13 -5.63 4.82
N GLY A 114 7.87 -5.45 6.13
CA GLY A 114 8.72 -4.69 7.04
C GLY A 114 8.63 -3.18 6.86
N LEU A 115 7.51 -2.64 6.40
CA LEU A 115 7.33 -1.21 6.13
C LEU A 115 6.55 -0.47 7.23
N ASP A 116 6.32 -1.11 8.37
CA ASP A 116 5.41 -0.66 9.43
C ASP A 116 5.89 0.58 10.21
N GLU A 117 7.16 0.97 10.06
CA GLU A 117 7.75 2.16 10.69
C GLU A 117 7.71 3.42 9.81
N VAL A 118 7.51 3.26 8.48
CA VAL A 118 7.67 4.35 7.51
C VAL A 118 6.39 4.72 6.76
N LEU A 119 5.34 3.89 6.89
CA LEU A 119 4.05 4.12 6.23
C LEU A 119 3.03 4.68 7.22
N VAL A 120 2.42 5.80 6.85
CA VAL A 120 1.29 6.38 7.58
C VAL A 120 0.01 5.66 7.17
N GLU A 121 -0.85 5.37 8.15
CA GLU A 121 -2.07 4.54 7.99
C GLU A 121 -1.83 3.13 7.38
N GLY A 122 -0.57 2.72 7.29
CA GLY A 122 -0.16 1.39 6.84
C GLY A 122 0.16 1.30 5.35
N ASP A 123 -0.16 2.29 4.51
CA ASP A 123 0.05 2.27 3.06
C ASP A 123 0.41 3.62 2.41
N ILE A 124 0.50 4.69 3.21
CA ILE A 124 0.78 6.03 2.70
C ILE A 124 2.23 6.42 2.96
N ILE A 125 2.95 6.73 1.88
CA ILE A 125 4.27 7.37 1.95
C ILE A 125 4.05 8.89 2.10
N MET A 126 4.64 9.49 3.12
CA MET A 126 4.59 10.93 3.34
C MET A 126 5.99 11.55 3.24
N THR A 127 6.05 12.79 2.75
CA THR A 127 7.23 13.65 2.99
C THR A 127 7.26 14.12 4.45
N PRO A 128 8.41 14.59 4.97
CA PRO A 128 8.46 15.12 6.32
C PRO A 128 7.47 16.27 6.57
N GLU A 129 7.29 17.17 5.60
CA GLU A 129 6.29 18.25 5.69
C GLU A 129 4.84 17.70 5.76
N GLN A 130 4.54 16.67 4.96
CA GLN A 130 3.24 15.98 5.00
C GLN A 130 3.01 15.33 6.37
N ALA A 131 4.00 14.63 6.90
CA ALA A 131 3.91 13.97 8.21
C ALA A 131 3.73 14.99 9.34
N ARG A 132 4.54 16.07 9.39
CA ARG A 132 4.38 17.14 10.40
C ARG A 132 2.99 17.75 10.39
N HIS A 133 2.46 18.03 9.19
CA HIS A 133 1.11 18.56 9.04
C HIS A 133 0.04 17.54 9.48
N TYR A 134 0.19 16.29 9.06
CA TYR A 134 -0.75 15.21 9.38
C TYR A 134 -0.84 14.97 10.90
N PHE A 135 0.31 14.94 11.58
CA PHE A 135 0.41 14.73 13.02
C PHE A 135 0.28 16.02 13.84
N HIS A 136 0.09 17.18 13.21
CA HIS A 136 -0.12 18.47 13.89
C HIS A 136 1.06 18.90 14.76
N VAL A 137 2.30 18.48 14.41
CA VAL A 137 3.52 18.67 15.21
C VAL A 137 3.79 20.15 15.53
N ASP A 138 3.46 21.05 14.60
CA ASP A 138 3.72 22.50 14.72
C ASP A 138 2.46 23.34 15.05
N SER A 139 1.32 22.71 15.35
CA SER A 139 0.06 23.44 15.57
C SER A 139 -0.45 23.32 16.99
N GLU A 140 -0.42 24.43 17.73
CA GLU A 140 -1.18 24.57 18.97
C GLU A 140 -2.68 24.61 18.65
N GLY A 141 -3.33 23.47 18.83
CA GLY A 141 -4.75 23.41 19.16
C GLY A 141 -5.70 23.94 18.09
N ARG A 142 -5.77 23.29 16.91
CA ARG A 142 -7.01 23.31 16.12
C ARG A 142 -7.12 22.12 15.19
N ARG A 143 -8.06 21.21 15.49
CA ARG A 143 -8.44 20.08 14.66
C ARG A 143 -8.96 20.57 13.31
N SER A 144 -8.23 20.31 12.22
CA SER A 144 -8.83 20.38 10.88
C SER A 144 -9.92 19.30 10.77
N LYS A 145 -11.08 19.66 10.22
CA LYS A 145 -12.11 18.66 9.86
C LYS A 145 -11.49 17.68 8.86
N ARG A 146 -11.94 16.40 8.82
CA ARG A 146 -11.53 15.44 7.77
C ARG A 146 -11.80 16.09 6.41
N GLN A 147 -10.75 16.55 5.76
CA GLN A 147 -10.75 17.14 4.44
C GLN A 147 -9.56 16.51 3.71
N ALA A 148 -9.63 16.48 2.38
CA ALA A 148 -8.47 16.12 1.58
C ALA A 148 -7.24 16.93 2.05
N TYR A 149 -6.05 16.33 2.01
CA TYR A 149 -4.83 17.03 2.39
C TYR A 149 -4.65 18.28 1.52
N GLN A 150 -4.68 19.45 2.15
CA GLN A 150 -4.51 20.75 1.52
C GLN A 150 -3.38 21.48 2.23
N ASN A 151 -2.13 21.14 1.94
CA ASN A 151 -1.04 21.92 2.52
C ASN A 151 -1.05 23.34 2.00
N LYS A 152 -0.64 24.26 2.87
CA LYS A 152 -0.68 25.69 2.56
C LYS A 152 0.29 26.07 1.43
N HIS A 153 1.37 25.31 1.24
CA HIS A 153 2.46 25.67 0.34
C HIS A 153 2.33 25.10 -1.08
N SER A 154 1.75 23.91 -1.24
CA SER A 154 1.68 23.22 -2.53
C SER A 154 0.25 23.03 -3.05
N PHE A 155 -0.78 23.26 -2.24
CA PHE A 155 -2.16 23.26 -2.73
C PHE A 155 -2.44 24.51 -3.59
N PRO A 156 -3.17 24.40 -4.72
CA PRO A 156 -3.75 23.20 -5.32
C PRO A 156 -2.83 22.44 -6.28
N LYS A 157 -1.56 22.84 -6.41
CA LYS A 157 -0.58 22.21 -7.34
C LYS A 157 -0.32 20.73 -7.02
N SER A 158 -0.47 20.31 -5.76
CA SER A 158 -0.38 18.91 -5.34
C SER A 158 -1.56 18.03 -5.77
N LEU A 159 -2.56 18.59 -6.47
CA LEU A 159 -3.64 17.84 -7.11
C LEU A 159 -3.29 17.43 -8.55
N TRP A 160 -3.94 16.36 -9.01
CA TRP A 160 -3.88 15.90 -10.40
C TRP A 160 -4.94 16.59 -11.28
N SER A 161 -4.87 17.92 -11.39
CA SER A 161 -5.93 18.72 -12.03
C SER A 161 -5.97 18.63 -13.56
N ASN A 162 -4.86 18.25 -14.20
CA ASN A 162 -4.70 18.25 -15.67
C ASN A 162 -4.53 16.83 -16.23
N GLY A 163 -5.13 15.85 -15.57
CA GLY A 163 -4.97 14.43 -15.89
C GLY A 163 -3.71 13.82 -15.26
N VAL A 164 -3.66 12.49 -15.34
CA VAL A 164 -2.62 11.65 -14.74
C VAL A 164 -1.95 10.86 -15.86
N TYR A 165 -0.66 11.04 -16.03
CA TYR A 165 0.12 10.16 -16.90
C TYR A 165 0.65 9.00 -16.08
N TYR A 166 0.59 7.80 -16.63
CA TYR A 166 1.14 6.62 -15.97
C TYR A 166 1.89 5.70 -16.93
N MET A 167 2.77 4.88 -16.38
CA MET A 167 3.45 3.80 -17.07
C MET A 167 3.49 2.56 -16.17
N PHE A 168 3.79 1.42 -16.78
CA PHE A 168 4.08 0.20 -16.05
C PHE A 168 5.57 -0.06 -16.08
N ASP A 169 6.15 -0.34 -14.92
CA ASP A 169 7.52 -0.84 -14.88
C ASP A 169 7.62 -2.12 -15.71
N LYS A 170 8.77 -2.33 -16.38
CA LYS A 170 9.00 -3.51 -17.23
C LYS A 170 8.83 -4.83 -16.47
N ASN A 171 9.13 -4.85 -15.17
CA ASN A 171 9.08 -6.03 -14.32
C ASN A 171 7.71 -6.25 -13.68
N LEU A 172 6.75 -5.33 -13.88
CA LEU A 172 5.42 -5.46 -13.31
C LEU A 172 4.69 -6.67 -13.92
N ASN A 173 4.18 -7.56 -13.07
CA ASN A 173 3.55 -8.80 -13.52
C ASN A 173 2.20 -8.56 -14.22
N GLN A 174 1.74 -9.53 -15.02
CA GLN A 174 0.53 -9.37 -15.83
C GLN A 174 -0.74 -9.21 -14.97
N LYS A 175 -0.79 -9.82 -13.79
CA LYS A 175 -1.93 -9.73 -12.86
C LYS A 175 -2.07 -8.29 -12.34
N ALA A 176 -0.96 -7.67 -11.94
CA ALA A 176 -0.92 -6.27 -11.52
C ALA A 176 -1.34 -5.35 -12.68
N ARG A 177 -0.81 -5.54 -13.89
CA ARG A 177 -1.18 -4.75 -15.07
C ARG A 177 -2.69 -4.79 -15.33
N ALA A 178 -3.27 -5.98 -15.31
CA ALA A 178 -4.72 -6.16 -15.51
C ALA A 178 -5.54 -5.46 -14.41
N ALA A 179 -5.17 -5.64 -13.14
CA ALA A 179 -5.84 -4.98 -12.03
C ALA A 179 -5.75 -3.44 -12.11
N ILE A 180 -4.60 -2.90 -12.53
CA ILE A 180 -4.42 -1.46 -12.69
C ILE A 180 -5.22 -0.93 -13.88
N ASP A 181 -5.19 -1.60 -15.03
CA ASP A 181 -5.97 -1.19 -16.20
C ASP A 181 -7.49 -1.19 -15.87
N GLU A 182 -7.95 -2.17 -15.08
CA GLU A 182 -9.32 -2.22 -14.56
C GLU A 182 -9.63 -1.07 -13.57
N ALA A 183 -8.74 -0.80 -12.62
CA ALA A 183 -8.90 0.31 -11.68
C ALA A 183 -8.90 1.68 -12.39
N VAL A 184 -8.04 1.86 -13.39
CA VAL A 184 -7.99 3.07 -14.22
C VAL A 184 -9.31 3.26 -14.97
N ALA A 185 -9.83 2.20 -15.60
CA ALA A 185 -11.12 2.25 -16.28
C ALA A 185 -12.25 2.62 -15.31
N PHE A 186 -12.28 2.04 -14.11
CA PHE A 186 -13.25 2.38 -13.07
C PHE A 186 -13.19 3.86 -12.70
N TRP A 187 -12.00 4.42 -12.43
CA TRP A 187 -11.87 5.83 -12.04
C TRP A 187 -12.26 6.79 -13.16
N GLN A 188 -11.88 6.50 -14.41
CA GLN A 188 -12.28 7.33 -15.56
C GLN A 188 -13.78 7.30 -15.83
N ALA A 189 -14.44 6.16 -15.56
CA ALA A 189 -15.89 6.03 -15.73
C ALA A 189 -16.69 6.76 -14.63
N ASN A 190 -16.11 6.92 -13.44
CA ASN A 190 -16.82 7.40 -12.25
C ASN A 190 -16.37 8.79 -11.76
N THR A 191 -15.36 9.39 -12.39
CA THR A 191 -14.83 10.71 -12.00
C THR A 191 -14.41 11.53 -13.23
N CYS A 192 -14.06 12.79 -13.02
CA CYS A 192 -13.48 13.64 -14.06
C CYS A 192 -11.97 13.45 -14.23
N ILE A 193 -11.34 12.50 -13.53
CA ILE A 193 -9.91 12.24 -13.63
C ILE A 193 -9.66 11.47 -14.93
N ASN A 194 -8.80 12.02 -15.78
CA ASN A 194 -8.36 11.35 -17.00
C ASN A 194 -6.98 10.70 -16.80
N PHE A 195 -6.83 9.45 -17.20
CA PHE A 195 -5.57 8.72 -17.15
C PHE A 195 -5.04 8.49 -18.57
N THR A 196 -3.75 8.73 -18.77
CA THR A 196 -3.07 8.52 -20.04
C THR A 196 -1.85 7.64 -19.83
N LYS A 197 -1.88 6.44 -20.39
CA LYS A 197 -0.71 5.55 -20.41
C LYS A 197 0.34 6.11 -21.37
N THR A 198 1.62 6.08 -20.99
CA THR A 198 2.72 6.55 -21.85
C THR A 198 3.90 5.58 -21.82
N ASP A 199 4.49 5.35 -22.99
CA ASP A 199 5.75 4.63 -23.16
C ASP A 199 6.95 5.58 -23.28
N ASP A 200 6.69 6.90 -23.40
CA ASP A 200 7.69 7.96 -23.34
C ASP A 200 7.43 8.83 -22.12
N PRO A 201 7.81 8.35 -20.92
CA PRO A 201 7.60 9.13 -19.73
C PRO A 201 8.41 10.42 -19.74
N LYS A 202 9.58 10.47 -20.40
CA LYS A 202 10.46 11.65 -20.39
C LYS A 202 9.78 12.87 -21.00
N ASN A 203 9.08 12.68 -22.11
CA ASN A 203 8.39 13.76 -22.83
C ASN A 203 6.91 13.91 -22.48
N ALA A 204 6.42 13.24 -21.44
CA ALA A 204 5.04 13.37 -20.99
C ALA A 204 4.69 14.84 -20.64
N PRO A 205 3.59 15.41 -21.16
CA PRO A 205 3.22 16.82 -20.95
C PRO A 205 2.98 17.19 -19.48
N ILE A 206 2.57 16.21 -18.67
CA ILE A 206 2.24 16.39 -17.26
C ILE A 206 3.14 15.49 -16.42
N LYS A 207 3.83 16.09 -15.44
CA LYS A 207 4.79 15.42 -14.55
C LYS A 207 4.41 15.56 -13.08
N PRO A 208 4.73 14.59 -12.20
CA PRO A 208 5.39 13.33 -12.48
C PRO A 208 4.51 12.38 -13.29
N VAL A 209 5.12 11.42 -13.98
CA VAL A 209 4.41 10.24 -14.50
C VAL A 209 4.34 9.22 -13.37
N ILE A 210 3.17 8.63 -13.12
CA ILE A 210 3.05 7.53 -12.16
C ILE A 210 3.74 6.29 -12.74
N ASN A 211 4.67 5.70 -12.01
CA ASN A 211 5.26 4.40 -12.32
C ASN A 211 4.66 3.35 -11.40
N PHE A 212 3.81 2.47 -11.94
CA PHE A 212 3.37 1.29 -11.20
C PHE A 212 4.51 0.27 -11.20
N PHE A 213 5.06 0.02 -10.01
CA PHE A 213 6.32 -0.70 -9.83
C PHE A 213 6.10 -1.96 -8.97
N PRO A 214 6.73 -3.10 -9.28
CA PRO A 214 6.67 -4.32 -8.47
C PRO A 214 7.56 -4.22 -7.22
N GLY A 215 7.37 -3.17 -6.43
CA GLY A 215 8.15 -2.93 -5.22
C GLY A 215 7.62 -3.69 -4.00
N ASN A 216 8.15 -3.33 -2.83
CA ASN A 216 7.74 -3.95 -1.58
C ASN A 216 6.41 -3.38 -1.09
N GLY A 217 5.44 -4.27 -0.86
CA GLY A 217 4.12 -3.94 -0.34
C GLY A 217 3.19 -3.21 -1.32
N CYS A 218 2.05 -2.73 -0.80
CA CYS A 218 1.06 -1.93 -1.51
C CYS A 218 1.05 -0.51 -0.92
N ASN A 219 1.74 0.44 -1.53
CA ASN A 219 1.87 1.79 -0.96
C ASN A 219 2.10 2.86 -2.03
N SER A 220 1.74 4.10 -1.70
CA SER A 220 1.97 5.24 -2.59
C SER A 220 2.22 6.55 -1.83
N PRO A 221 2.91 7.53 -2.45
CA PRO A 221 2.96 8.88 -1.94
C PRO A 221 1.59 9.56 -1.99
N MET A 222 1.26 10.34 -0.96
CA MET A 222 0.03 11.12 -0.95
C MET A 222 0.09 12.28 -1.97
N GLY A 223 -0.88 12.32 -2.88
CA GLY A 223 -1.02 13.39 -3.87
C GLY A 223 0.06 13.40 -4.95
N ARG A 224 0.15 14.52 -5.69
CA ARG A 224 1.12 14.74 -6.78
C ARG A 224 2.44 15.30 -6.25
N GLN A 225 3.54 14.62 -6.53
CA GLN A 225 4.89 15.03 -6.10
C GLN A 225 5.55 16.00 -7.11
N LEU A 226 5.47 17.31 -6.83
CA LEU A 226 5.77 18.38 -7.80
C LEU A 226 7.20 18.42 -8.38
N ASN A 227 8.18 17.94 -7.62
CA ASN A 227 9.59 18.07 -7.97
C ASN A 227 10.19 16.76 -8.50
N ARG A 228 9.36 15.92 -9.13
CA ARG A 228 9.79 14.61 -9.66
C ARG A 228 9.39 14.45 -11.13
N GLY A 229 10.27 13.80 -11.91
CA GLY A 229 9.95 13.38 -13.27
C GLY A 229 9.00 12.16 -13.30
N THR A 230 9.08 11.32 -12.26
CA THR A 230 8.32 10.09 -12.07
C THR A 230 7.98 9.93 -10.59
N GLN A 231 6.82 9.35 -10.27
CA GLN A 231 6.39 9.03 -8.90
C GLN A 231 5.95 7.58 -8.85
N THR A 232 6.50 6.81 -7.91
CA THR A 232 6.24 5.37 -7.80
C THR A 232 4.97 5.07 -7.01
N VAL A 233 4.20 4.10 -7.49
CA VAL A 233 3.15 3.41 -6.74
C VAL A 233 3.55 1.94 -6.69
N ASN A 234 3.76 1.40 -5.48
CA ASN A 234 4.20 0.03 -5.30
C ASN A 234 3.00 -0.92 -5.34
N ILE A 235 3.05 -1.85 -6.29
CA ILE A 235 2.10 -2.96 -6.44
C ILE A 235 2.91 -4.25 -6.30
N GLY A 236 3.27 -4.56 -5.05
CA GLY A 236 4.02 -5.74 -4.69
C GLY A 236 3.18 -7.03 -4.70
N SER A 237 3.83 -8.12 -4.29
CA SER A 237 3.18 -9.42 -4.16
C SER A 237 2.00 -9.36 -3.18
N GLY A 238 0.83 -9.77 -3.65
CA GLY A 238 -0.42 -9.73 -2.89
C GLY A 238 -1.24 -8.47 -3.09
N CYS A 239 -0.75 -7.48 -3.84
CA CYS A 239 -1.47 -6.22 -4.12
C CYS A 239 -2.26 -6.26 -5.44
N GLU A 240 -2.19 -7.34 -6.21
CA GLU A 240 -2.66 -7.42 -7.59
C GLU A 240 -4.15 -7.75 -7.71
N PHE A 241 -5.00 -6.98 -7.04
CA PHE A 241 -6.44 -7.19 -7.06
C PHE A 241 -7.22 -5.88 -7.06
N VAL A 242 -8.37 -5.88 -7.71
CA VAL A 242 -9.38 -4.83 -7.57
C VAL A 242 -10.48 -5.35 -6.68
N SER A 243 -10.76 -4.65 -5.59
CA SER A 243 -11.92 -4.94 -4.74
C SER A 243 -13.18 -4.43 -5.42
N HIS A 244 -13.81 -5.25 -6.26
CA HIS A 244 -15.21 -5.02 -6.63
C HIS A 244 -16.08 -5.46 -5.47
N ASN A 245 -16.68 -4.47 -4.80
CA ASN A 245 -17.63 -4.73 -3.75
C ASN A 245 -18.96 -5.20 -4.38
N GLU A 246 -18.96 -6.41 -4.94
CA GLU A 246 -20.16 -7.08 -5.46
C GLU A 246 -20.26 -8.54 -5.03
N THR A 247 -19.27 -9.10 -4.31
CA THR A 247 -19.26 -10.54 -3.98
C THR A 247 -19.19 -10.89 -2.49
N VAL A 248 -19.27 -9.92 -1.59
CA VAL A 248 -19.40 -10.21 -0.14
C VAL A 248 -20.87 -10.23 0.31
N LEU A 249 -21.83 -9.84 -0.53
CA LEU A 249 -23.25 -9.81 -0.15
C LEU A 249 -24.20 -10.69 -0.97
N LEU A 250 -23.80 -11.29 -2.09
CA LEU A 250 -24.69 -12.19 -2.84
C LEU A 250 -23.90 -13.32 -3.52
N ARG A 251 -23.65 -14.40 -2.78
CA ARG A 251 -23.59 -15.75 -3.37
C ARG A 251 -24.50 -16.64 -2.52
N ASN A 252 -25.67 -16.94 -3.09
CA ASN A 252 -26.73 -17.78 -2.54
C ASN A 252 -26.21 -19.14 -2.08
#